data_AF-A0A7C5SV86-F1
#
_entry.id   AF-A0A7C5SV86-F1
#
_cell.length_a   1.000
_cell.length_b   1.000
_cell.length_c   1.000
_cell.angle_alpha   90.00
_cell.angle_beta   90.00
_cell.angle_gamma   90.00
#
_symmetry.space_group_name_H-M   'P 1'
#
loop_
_entity.id
_entity.type
_entity.pdbx_description
1 polymer ?
#
loop_
_entity_poly.entity_id
_entity_poly.type
_entity_poly.pdbx_seq_one_letter_code
_entity_poly.pdbx_strand_id
1 'polypeptide(L)'
;MRLLLGILLFSLLHAEPMQTRTRLLMGTYATLTLPANHNLLASKTFEHIAALEHALSTFDKNASLYRLNHTHGPIDNPVLSQALAIAVGYYRETDGYFDVTVGSITKSLYHFG
;
A
#
# COMPACT_ATOMS: atom_id res chain seq x y z
N MET A 1 -35.76 -21.08 22.39
CA MET A 1 -35.21 -21.75 21.18
C MET A 1 -35.85 -21.30 19.87
N ARG A 2 -37.18 -21.35 19.68
CA ARG A 2 -37.83 -20.99 18.39
C ARG A 2 -37.61 -19.53 17.95
N LEU A 3 -37.64 -18.56 18.88
CA LEU A 3 -37.38 -17.15 18.59
C LEU A 3 -35.92 -16.90 18.17
N LEU A 4 -34.97 -17.51 18.88
CA LEU A 4 -33.53 -17.49 18.54
C LEU A 4 -33.26 -18.09 17.16
N LEU A 5 -33.94 -19.20 16.83
CA LEU A 5 -33.84 -19.83 15.51
C LEU A 5 -34.38 -18.91 14.41
N GLY A 6 -35.49 -18.19 14.66
CA GLY A 6 -36.06 -17.24 13.73
C GLY A 6 -35.17 -16.02 13.48
N ILE A 7 -34.55 -15.48 14.54
CA ILE A 7 -33.59 -14.37 14.43
C ILE A 7 -32.37 -14.81 13.61
N LEU A 8 -31.81 -15.99 13.91
CA LEU A 8 -30.64 -16.51 13.20
C LEU A 8 -30.90 -16.72 11.69
N LEU A 9 -32.08 -17.24 11.34
CA LEU A 9 -32.49 -17.44 9.94
C LEU A 9 -32.60 -16.10 9.20
N PHE A 10 -33.20 -15.09 9.84
CA PHE A 10 -33.29 -13.74 9.29
C PHE A 10 -31.91 -13.11 9.08
N SER A 11 -30.98 -13.29 10.02
CA SER A 11 -29.60 -12.81 9.90
C SER A 11 -28.85 -13.46 8.74
N LEU A 12 -29.03 -14.78 8.54
CA LEU A 12 -28.41 -15.51 7.44
C LEU A 12 -28.93 -15.09 6.07
N LEU A 13 -30.23 -14.75 5.97
CA LEU A 13 -30.85 -14.24 4.74
C LEU A 13 -30.37 -12.83 4.35
N HIS A 14 -29.88 -12.04 5.30
CA HIS A 14 -29.36 -10.68 5.09
C HIS A 14 -27.84 -10.61 5.06
N ALA A 15 -27.13 -11.75 5.14
CA ALA A 15 -25.69 -11.77 5.04
C ALA A 15 -25.26 -11.46 3.61
N GLU A 16 -24.59 -10.32 3.40
CA GLU A 16 -24.01 -10.01 2.10
C GLU A 16 -22.85 -10.98 1.79
N PRO A 17 -22.83 -11.59 0.59
CA PRO A 17 -21.74 -12.49 0.21
C PRO A 17 -20.44 -11.69 0.08
N MET A 18 -19.43 -12.06 0.87
CA MET A 18 -18.10 -11.47 0.81
C MET A 18 -17.22 -12.25 -0.16
N GLN A 19 -16.42 -11.54 -0.95
CA GLN A 19 -15.40 -12.09 -1.83
C GLN A 19 -14.03 -11.66 -1.34
N THR A 20 -13.12 -12.62 -1.23
CA THR A 20 -11.70 -12.37 -0.90
C THR A 20 -10.84 -12.58 -2.13
N ARG A 21 -9.93 -11.64 -2.42
CA ARG A 21 -8.96 -11.72 -3.52
C ARG A 21 -7.58 -11.39 -2.98
N THR A 22 -6.58 -12.13 -3.45
CA THR A 22 -5.17 -11.91 -3.10
C THR A 22 -4.35 -11.72 -4.36
N ARG A 23 -3.42 -10.77 -4.35
CA ARG A 23 -2.42 -10.55 -5.41
C ARG A 23 -1.03 -10.39 -4.80
N LEU A 24 0.00 -10.81 -5.53
CA LEU A 24 1.38 -10.51 -5.19
C LEU A 24 1.71 -9.09 -5.70
N LEU A 25 2.06 -8.18 -4.79
CA LEU A 25 2.38 -6.76 -5.05
C LEU A 25 3.42 -6.30 -4.02
N MET A 26 4.33 -5.39 -4.40
CA MET A 26 5.37 -4.84 -3.51
C MET A 26 6.23 -5.90 -2.81
N GLY A 27 6.45 -7.05 -3.47
CA GLY A 27 7.20 -8.18 -2.89
C GLY A 27 6.46 -8.94 -1.78
N THR A 28 5.15 -8.73 -1.59
CA THR A 28 4.33 -9.39 -0.57
C THR A 28 2.92 -9.73 -1.11
N TYR A 29 2.07 -10.33 -0.27
CA TYR A 29 0.67 -10.61 -0.60
C TYR A 29 -0.24 -9.49 -0.11
N ALA A 30 -0.97 -8.87 -1.02
CA ALA A 30 -2.05 -7.94 -0.71
C ALA A 30 -3.40 -8.69 -0.82
N THR A 31 -4.18 -8.69 0.26
CA THR A 31 -5.49 -9.34 0.33
C THR A 31 -6.59 -8.31 0.56
N LEU A 32 -7.65 -8.39 -0.24
CA LEU A 32 -8.84 -7.56 -0.13
C LEU A 32 -10.07 -8.44 0.05
N THR A 33 -10.92 -8.07 1.01
CA THR A 33 -12.21 -8.72 1.26
C THR A 33 -13.31 -7.67 1.17
N LEU A 34 -14.22 -7.84 0.22
CA LEU A 34 -15.29 -6.88 -0.09
C LEU A 34 -16.58 -7.64 -0.43
N PRO A 35 -17.78 -7.04 -0.31
CA PRO A 35 -18.99 -7.66 -0.82
C PRO A 35 -18.86 -7.97 -2.32
N ALA A 36 -19.40 -9.10 -2.77
CA ALA A 36 -19.16 -9.65 -4.12
C ALA A 36 -19.60 -8.71 -5.27
N ASN A 37 -20.57 -7.82 -5.01
CA ASN A 37 -21.00 -6.78 -5.96
C ASN A 37 -19.95 -5.67 -6.18
N HIS A 38 -18.89 -5.59 -5.35
CA HIS A 38 -17.82 -4.60 -5.45
C HIS A 38 -16.55 -5.13 -6.14
N ASN A 39 -16.64 -6.19 -6.95
CA ASN A 39 -15.45 -6.79 -7.59
C ASN A 39 -14.64 -5.81 -8.46
N LEU A 40 -15.30 -4.84 -9.12
CA LEU A 40 -14.59 -3.79 -9.87
C LEU A 40 -13.76 -2.89 -8.95
N LEU A 41 -14.27 -2.56 -7.76
CA LEU A 41 -13.54 -1.77 -6.77
C LEU A 41 -12.30 -2.53 -6.30
N ALA A 42 -12.40 -3.83 -6.07
CA ALA A 42 -11.24 -4.66 -5.72
C ALA A 42 -10.12 -4.56 -6.78
N SER A 43 -10.49 -4.61 -8.07
CA SER A 43 -9.52 -4.46 -9.17
C SER A 43 -8.86 -3.07 -9.17
N LYS A 44 -9.65 -2.00 -9.03
CA LYS A 44 -9.13 -0.63 -8.93
C LYS A 44 -8.20 -0.44 -7.74
N THR A 45 -8.54 -1.00 -6.58
CA THR A 45 -7.67 -0.93 -5.39
C THR A 45 -6.31 -1.58 -5.65
N PHE A 46 -6.29 -2.74 -6.29
CA PHE A 46 -5.01 -3.37 -6.67
C PHE A 46 -4.22 -2.55 -7.70
N GLU A 47 -4.90 -1.88 -8.64
CA GLU A 47 -4.25 -0.95 -9.58
C GLU A 47 -3.63 0.24 -8.86
N HIS A 48 -4.30 0.79 -7.83
CA HIS A 48 -3.74 1.83 -6.98
C HIS A 48 -2.51 1.36 -6.20
N ILE A 49 -2.54 0.16 -5.63
CA ILE A 49 -1.36 -0.42 -4.95
C ILE A 49 -0.20 -0.64 -5.95
N ALA A 50 -0.49 -1.12 -7.16
CA ALA A 50 0.54 -1.28 -8.19
C ALA A 50 1.13 0.07 -8.65
N ALA A 51 0.31 1.13 -8.74
CA ALA A 51 0.78 2.47 -9.05
C ALA A 51 1.70 3.03 -7.94
N LEU A 52 1.39 2.75 -6.66
CA LEU A 52 2.27 3.06 -5.53
C LEU A 52 3.61 2.34 -5.66
N GLU A 53 3.60 1.04 -5.96
CA GLU A 53 4.81 0.25 -6.20
C GLU A 53 5.67 0.86 -7.31
N HIS A 54 5.06 1.18 -8.45
CA HIS A 54 5.79 1.78 -9.56
C HIS A 54 6.32 3.19 -9.26
N ALA A 55 5.66 3.98 -8.40
CA ALA A 55 6.17 5.28 -8.00
C ALA A 55 7.34 5.19 -6.99
N LEU A 56 7.22 4.26 -6.04
CA LEU A 56 8.04 4.22 -4.81
C LEU A 56 9.08 3.10 -4.77
N SER A 57 9.16 2.24 -5.79
CA SER A 57 10.16 1.17 -5.81
C SER A 57 11.59 1.73 -5.90
N THR A 58 12.48 1.19 -5.06
CA THR A 58 13.93 1.41 -5.13
C THR A 58 14.65 0.36 -5.97
N PHE A 59 13.93 -0.61 -6.53
CA PHE A 59 14.48 -1.71 -7.33
C PHE A 59 14.12 -1.58 -8.83
N ASP A 60 12.95 -1.02 -9.15
CA ASP A 60 12.52 -0.78 -10.52
C ASP A 60 13.20 0.48 -11.07
N LYS A 61 14.02 0.33 -12.12
CA LYS A 61 14.74 1.45 -12.75
C LYS A 61 13.81 2.49 -13.38
N ASN A 62 12.59 2.09 -13.72
CA ASN A 62 11.58 2.98 -14.27
C ASN A 62 10.77 3.70 -13.18
N ALA A 63 10.95 3.33 -11.90
CA ALA A 63 10.24 3.98 -10.82
C ALA A 63 10.74 5.41 -10.58
N SER A 64 9.82 6.26 -10.12
CA SER A 64 10.12 7.68 -9.91
C SER A 64 11.13 7.86 -8.78
N LEU A 65 10.98 7.10 -7.68
CA LEU A 65 11.93 7.12 -6.57
C LEU A 65 13.32 6.61 -6.98
N TYR A 66 13.39 5.54 -7.77
CA TYR A 66 14.68 5.05 -8.29
C TYR A 66 15.40 6.14 -9.07
N ARG A 67 14.70 6.79 -10.03
CA ARG A 67 15.29 7.89 -10.81
C ARG A 67 15.73 9.03 -9.91
N LEU A 68 14.89 9.47 -8.98
CA LEU A 68 15.24 10.54 -8.02
C LEU A 68 16.54 10.23 -7.26
N ASN A 69 16.68 9.00 -6.76
CA ASN A 69 17.87 8.59 -6.00
C ASN A 69 19.16 8.54 -6.84
N HIS A 70 19.07 8.33 -8.16
CA HIS A 70 20.24 8.17 -9.03
C HIS A 70 20.58 9.43 -9.84
N THR A 71 19.58 10.23 -10.21
CA THR A 71 19.76 11.42 -11.04
C THR A 71 19.70 12.72 -10.25
N HIS A 72 19.13 12.70 -9.04
CA HIS A 72 18.83 13.89 -8.25
C HIS A 72 17.99 14.93 -9.03
N GLY A 73 17.18 14.45 -9.99
CA GLY A 73 16.30 15.27 -10.81
C GLY A 73 15.05 15.76 -10.07
N PRO A 74 14.16 16.48 -10.76
CA PRO A 74 12.93 16.99 -10.15
C PRO A 74 11.97 15.86 -9.77
N ILE A 75 11.16 16.08 -8.74
CA ILE A 75 10.05 15.20 -8.38
C ILE A 75 8.90 15.45 -9.37
N ASP A 76 8.70 14.51 -10.30
CA ASP A 76 7.73 14.59 -11.40
C ASP A 76 6.45 13.76 -11.15
N ASN A 77 6.40 13.02 -10.03
CA ASN A 77 5.31 12.11 -9.72
C ASN A 77 4.53 12.56 -8.47
N PRO A 78 3.19 12.75 -8.57
CA PRO A 78 2.38 13.25 -7.45
C PRO A 78 2.31 12.27 -6.26
N VAL A 79 2.35 10.97 -6.53
CA VAL A 79 2.36 9.93 -5.48
C VAL A 79 3.67 10.00 -4.69
N LEU A 80 4.80 10.13 -5.38
CA LEU A 80 6.11 10.32 -4.73
C LEU A 80 6.15 11.62 -3.93
N SER A 81 5.67 12.72 -4.50
CA SER A 81 5.60 14.03 -3.83
C SER A 81 4.79 13.96 -2.53
N GLN A 82 3.61 13.34 -2.57
CA GLN A 82 2.77 13.15 -1.40
C GLN A 82 3.44 12.26 -0.34
N ALA A 83 4.05 11.14 -0.75
CA ALA A 83 4.74 10.24 0.17
C ALA A 83 5.91 10.93 0.88
N LEU A 84 6.70 11.74 0.17
CA LEU A 84 7.79 12.52 0.75
C LEU A 84 7.27 13.60 1.72
N ALA A 85 6.17 14.28 1.39
CA ALA A 85 5.56 15.26 2.29
C ALA A 85 5.11 14.62 3.62
N ILE A 86 4.51 13.43 3.57
CA ILE A 86 4.14 12.66 4.76
C ILE A 86 5.39 12.24 5.53
N ALA A 87 6.43 11.74 4.84
CA ALA A 87 7.67 11.33 5.48
C ALA A 87 8.38 12.48 6.21
N VAL A 88 8.37 13.69 5.64
CA VAL A 88 8.88 14.90 6.31
C VAL A 88 8.07 15.24 7.56
N GLY A 89 6.74 15.02 7.53
CA GLY A 89 5.89 15.14 8.71
C GLY A 89 6.35 14.21 9.83
N TYR A 90 6.47 12.92 9.53
CA TYR A 90 6.93 11.92 10.50
C TYR A 90 8.35 12.17 11.00
N TYR A 91 9.26 12.63 10.14
CA TYR A 91 10.60 13.03 10.57
C TYR A 91 10.55 14.09 11.67
N ARG A 92 9.68 15.10 11.53
CA ARG A 92 9.52 16.16 12.54
C ARG A 92 8.82 15.67 13.80
N GLU A 93 7.75 14.90 13.66
CA GLU A 93 6.98 14.38 14.80
C GLU A 93 7.76 13.40 15.67
N THR A 94 8.79 12.79 15.10
CA THR A 94 9.62 11.78 15.78
C THR A 94 11.02 12.29 16.11
N ASP A 95 11.26 13.60 16.06
CA ASP A 95 12.56 14.23 16.30
C ASP A 95 13.72 13.58 15.53
N GLY A 96 13.44 13.23 14.27
CA GLY A 96 14.39 12.62 13.33
C GLY A 96 14.53 11.10 13.44
N TYR A 97 13.75 10.43 14.30
CA TYR A 97 13.80 8.97 14.41
C TYR A 97 13.26 8.26 13.15
N PHE A 98 12.18 8.79 12.56
CA PHE A 98 11.70 8.35 11.25
C PHE A 98 12.42 9.13 10.14
N ASP A 99 13.36 8.51 9.45
CA ASP A 99 14.12 9.14 8.37
C ASP A 99 14.19 8.24 7.14
N VAL A 100 13.61 8.69 6.02
CA VAL A 100 13.58 7.96 4.74
C VAL A 100 14.88 8.09 3.93
N THR A 101 15.83 8.91 4.37
CA THR A 101 17.11 9.18 3.68
C THR A 101 18.27 8.29 4.17
N VAL A 102 18.03 7.48 5.22
CA VAL A 102 19.03 6.58 5.82
C VAL A 102 19.55 5.49 4.89
N GLY A 103 18.93 5.29 3.72
CA GLY A 103 19.32 4.29 2.74
C GLY A 103 20.78 4.37 2.31
N SER A 104 21.38 5.56 2.31
CA SER A 104 22.81 5.74 2.05
C SER A 104 23.68 5.02 3.09
N ILE A 105 23.30 5.07 4.37
CA ILE A 105 23.99 4.43 5.49
C ILE A 105 23.70 2.92 5.50
N THR A 106 22.43 2.52 5.40
CA THR A 106 22.04 1.10 5.51
C THR A 106 22.62 0.27 4.37
N LYS A 107 22.61 0.78 3.13
CA LYS A 107 23.14 0.05 1.96
C LYS A 107 24.66 0.03 1.92
N SER A 108 25.32 1.14 2.27
CA SER A 108 26.78 1.24 2.18
C SER A 108 27.50 0.55 3.33
N LEU A 109 27.01 0.70 4.57
CA LEU A 109 27.69 0.20 5.77
C LEU A 109 27.18 -1.17 6.20
N TYR A 110 25.88 -1.42 6.07
CA TYR A 110 25.24 -2.62 6.61
C TYR A 110 24.73 -3.58 5.53
N HIS A 111 24.84 -3.21 4.25
CA HIS A 111 24.52 -4.04 3.09
C HIS A 111 23.09 -4.62 3.08
N PHE A 112 22.12 -3.90 3.65
CA PHE A 112 20.70 -4.24 3.52
C PHE A 112 19.89 -3.07 2.95
N GLY A 113 18.92 -3.42 2.11
CA GLY A 113 17.95 -2.49 1.50
C GLY A 113 18.02 -2.37 -0.02
#